data_AF-A0A1V8T594-F1
#
_entry.id   AF-A0A1V8T594-F1
#
_cell.length_a   1.000
_cell.length_b   1.000
_cell.length_c   1.000
_cell.angle_alpha   90.00
_cell.angle_beta   90.00
_cell.angle_gamma   90.00
#
_symmetry.space_group_name_H-M   'P 1'
#
loop_
_entity.id
_entity.type
_entity.pdbx_description
1 polymer ?
#
loop_
_entity_poly.entity_id
_entity_poly.type
_entity_poly.pdbx_seq_one_letter_code
_entity_poly.pdbx_strand_id
1 'polypeptide(L)'
;MVFAKLAQLTAASLAWCSPQQQRLQLENMKAADSVLSLGRSQIKPSTSFAWHDCFGDFKCARLQVPMDWQGHSDEANKTVELAVVKVEATVPVTDPAYGGAVVLNPGGPGGSGIGQVLRGGKNVRTLLSAGPESGNGEGKHFDI
;
A
#
# COMPACT_ATOMS: atom_id res chain seq x y z
N MET A 1 30.60 -36.81 40.52
CA MET A 1 29.13 -36.64 40.61
C MET A 1 28.86 -35.16 40.76
N VAL A 2 28.16 -34.42 39.92
CA VAL A 2 27.64 -34.62 38.55
C VAL A 2 27.74 -33.22 37.95
N PHE A 3 28.28 -33.13 36.74
CA PHE A 3 28.41 -31.89 35.99
C PHE A 3 27.03 -31.27 35.71
N ALA A 4 27.02 -29.94 35.65
CA ALA A 4 26.11 -29.13 34.83
C ALA A 4 24.62 -29.14 35.20
N LYS A 5 24.26 -28.20 36.08
CA LYS A 5 22.99 -27.46 35.99
C LYS A 5 23.01 -26.60 34.72
N LEU A 6 22.70 -27.19 33.57
CA LEU A 6 22.49 -26.50 32.30
C LEU A 6 21.56 -27.35 31.42
N ALA A 7 20.27 -27.38 31.78
CA ALA A 7 19.25 -28.03 30.95
C ALA A 7 17.86 -27.45 31.25
N GLN A 8 17.70 -26.13 31.21
CA GLN A 8 16.37 -25.51 31.26
C GLN A 8 16.31 -24.28 30.35
N LEU A 9 16.60 -24.43 29.05
CA LEU A 9 16.39 -23.34 28.06
C LEU A 9 16.15 -23.85 26.61
N THR A 10 15.54 -25.02 26.40
CA THR A 10 15.32 -25.54 25.02
C THR A 10 13.89 -25.95 24.67
N ALA A 11 12.88 -25.72 25.52
CA ALA A 11 11.51 -26.16 25.24
C ALA A 11 10.60 -25.12 24.57
N ALA A 12 11.10 -23.95 24.15
CA ALA A 12 10.28 -22.98 23.41
C ALA A 12 10.37 -23.11 21.88
N SER A 13 11.31 -23.91 21.36
CA SER A 13 11.60 -23.97 19.92
C SER A 13 10.85 -25.07 19.16
N LEU A 14 10.15 -25.98 19.85
CA LEU A 14 9.44 -27.10 19.21
C LEU A 14 7.92 -26.91 19.13
N ALA A 15 7.37 -25.83 19.69
CA ALA A 15 5.95 -25.48 19.57
C ALA A 15 5.60 -24.82 18.21
N TRP A 16 6.58 -24.52 17.36
CA TRP A 16 6.39 -23.86 16.05
C TRP A 16 6.07 -24.80 14.89
N CYS A 17 6.11 -26.12 15.10
CA CYS A 17 5.82 -27.10 14.06
C CYS A 17 4.62 -27.98 14.43
N SER A 18 3.61 -27.43 15.13
CA SER A 18 2.31 -28.11 15.20
C SER A 18 1.63 -27.96 13.83
N PRO A 19 1.20 -29.07 13.17
CA PRO A 19 0.48 -29.01 11.90
C PRO A 19 -0.79 -28.15 11.96
N GLN A 20 -1.42 -28.02 13.14
CA GLN A 20 -2.55 -27.11 13.36
C GLN A 20 -2.12 -25.65 13.33
N GLN A 21 -0.96 -25.31 13.91
CA GLN A 21 -0.45 -23.95 13.92
C GLN A 21 -0.04 -23.49 12.51
N GLN A 22 0.60 -24.37 11.73
CA GLN A 22 0.91 -24.11 10.32
C GLN A 22 -0.36 -23.99 9.46
N ARG A 23 -1.40 -24.78 9.72
CA ARG A 23 -2.68 -24.66 9.03
C ARG A 23 -3.35 -23.32 9.34
N LEU A 24 -3.40 -22.92 10.60
CA LEU A 24 -3.94 -21.62 11.02
C LEU A 24 -3.13 -20.46 10.45
N GLN A 25 -1.80 -20.56 10.39
CA GLN A 25 -0.96 -19.56 9.73
C GLN A 25 -1.21 -19.51 8.22
N LEU A 26 -1.37 -20.66 7.57
CA LEU A 26 -1.68 -20.72 6.13
C LEU A 26 -3.09 -20.20 5.84
N GLU A 27 -4.07 -20.48 6.70
CA GLU A 27 -5.44 -19.97 6.61
C GLU A 27 -5.47 -18.45 6.84
N ASN A 28 -4.71 -17.93 7.82
CA ASN A 28 -4.57 -16.48 8.03
C ASN A 28 -3.83 -15.80 6.89
N MET A 29 -2.80 -16.41 6.32
CA MET A 29 -2.11 -15.90 5.14
C MET A 29 -3.04 -15.90 3.92
N LYS A 30 -3.82 -16.97 3.71
CA LYS A 30 -4.84 -17.04 2.65
C LYS A 30 -5.95 -16.03 2.87
N ALA A 31 -6.39 -15.79 4.10
CA ALA A 31 -7.39 -14.78 4.42
C ALA A 31 -6.85 -13.37 4.19
N ALA A 32 -5.60 -13.09 4.58
CA ALA A 32 -4.93 -11.82 4.31
C ALA A 32 -4.75 -11.60 2.80
N ASP A 33 -4.35 -12.63 2.06
CA ASP A 33 -4.22 -12.59 0.59
C ASP A 33 -5.59 -12.49 -0.11
N SER A 34 -6.63 -13.08 0.48
CA SER A 34 -8.02 -12.93 0.04
C SER A 34 -8.53 -11.50 0.27
N VAL A 35 -8.25 -10.88 1.42
CA VAL A 35 -8.59 -9.48 1.69
C VAL A 35 -7.80 -8.52 0.79
N LEU A 36 -6.52 -8.83 0.51
CA LEU A 36 -5.67 -8.08 -0.43
C LEU A 36 -6.12 -8.24 -1.89
N SER A 37 -6.61 -9.42 -2.27
CA SER A 37 -7.09 -9.72 -3.63
C SER A 37 -8.54 -9.29 -3.88
N LEU A 38 -9.41 -9.30 -2.87
CA LEU A 38 -10.79 -8.83 -2.95
C LEU A 38 -10.87 -7.34 -3.36
N GLY A 39 -9.86 -6.52 -3.05
CA GLY A 39 -9.77 -5.13 -3.50
C GLY A 39 -9.16 -4.95 -4.90
N ARG A 40 -8.30 -5.87 -5.36
CA ARG A 40 -7.53 -5.70 -6.60
C ARG A 40 -8.26 -6.20 -7.85
N SER A 41 -9.06 -7.25 -7.75
CA SER A 41 -9.79 -7.83 -8.89
C SER A 41 -11.12 -7.14 -9.19
N GLN A 42 -11.69 -6.38 -8.24
CA GLN A 42 -12.98 -5.71 -8.38
C GLN A 42 -12.88 -4.30 -9.00
N ILE A 43 -11.70 -3.68 -8.97
CA ILE A 43 -11.51 -2.35 -9.58
C ILE A 43 -11.29 -2.54 -11.07
N LYS A 44 -12.21 -1.99 -11.89
CA LYS A 44 -12.09 -1.99 -13.35
C LYS A 44 -11.00 -0.98 -13.77
N PRO A 45 -10.01 -1.37 -14.59
CA PRO A 45 -9.06 -0.42 -15.16
C PRO A 45 -9.75 0.64 -16.03
N SER A 46 -9.23 1.86 -15.99
CA SER A 46 -9.70 2.98 -16.82
C SER A 46 -8.54 3.88 -17.23
N THR A 47 -8.73 4.68 -18.28
CA THR A 47 -7.76 5.67 -18.77
C THR A 47 -7.71 6.94 -17.91
N SER A 48 -8.60 7.05 -16.93
CA SER A 48 -8.63 8.09 -15.90
C SER A 48 -8.72 7.46 -14.50
N PHE A 49 -8.46 8.24 -13.46
CA PHE A 49 -8.57 7.74 -12.09
C PHE A 49 -10.04 7.60 -11.65
N ALA A 50 -10.51 6.36 -11.57
CA ALA A 50 -11.73 6.00 -10.85
C ALA A 50 -11.34 5.51 -9.45
N TRP A 51 -11.52 6.36 -8.44
CA TRP A 51 -11.12 6.06 -7.06
C TRP A 51 -12.16 5.23 -6.32
N HIS A 52 -11.70 4.23 -5.59
CA HIS A 52 -12.51 3.35 -4.75
C HIS A 52 -11.94 3.25 -3.34
N ASP A 53 -12.78 3.05 -2.35
CA ASP A 53 -12.35 2.73 -0.99
C ASP A 53 -11.63 1.39 -0.95
N CYS A 54 -10.47 1.35 -0.28
CA CYS A 54 -9.68 0.15 -0.10
C CYS A 54 -8.86 0.24 1.19
N PHE A 55 -8.50 -0.90 1.79
CA PHE A 55 -7.57 -0.97 2.92
C PHE A 55 -7.88 -0.03 4.11
N GLY A 56 -9.16 0.29 4.34
CA GLY A 56 -9.59 1.27 5.33
C GLY A 56 -9.53 2.69 4.77
N ASP A 57 -8.60 3.50 5.26
CA ASP A 57 -8.53 4.94 4.96
C ASP A 57 -7.76 5.28 3.66
N PHE A 58 -7.66 4.32 2.73
CA PHE A 58 -6.96 4.50 1.47
C PHE A 58 -7.95 4.53 0.31
N LYS A 59 -7.54 5.20 -0.77
CA LYS A 59 -8.22 5.14 -2.06
C LYS A 59 -7.36 4.39 -3.06
N CYS A 60 -7.96 3.50 -3.83
CA CYS A 60 -7.29 2.73 -4.87
C CYS A 60 -7.89 3.02 -6.24
N ALA A 61 -7.07 2.91 -7.28
CA ALA A 61 -7.48 2.97 -8.67
C ALA A 61 -6.60 2.04 -9.52
N ARG A 62 -7.08 1.69 -10.72
CA ARG A 62 -6.29 0.99 -11.74
C ARG A 62 -6.25 1.83 -13.01
N LEU A 63 -5.07 2.34 -13.32
CA LEU A 63 -4.85 3.19 -14.49
C LEU A 63 -4.38 2.33 -15.67
N GLN A 64 -5.13 2.36 -16.76
CA GLN A 64 -4.74 1.75 -18.03
C GLN A 64 -3.84 2.71 -18.79
N VAL A 65 -2.66 2.24 -19.19
CA VAL A 65 -1.70 3.00 -19.98
C VAL A 65 -1.22 2.20 -21.20
N PRO A 66 -0.79 2.85 -22.29
CA PRO A 66 -0.15 2.17 -23.41
C PRO A 66 1.08 1.36 -22.95
N MET A 67 1.22 0.15 -23.51
CA MET A 67 2.45 -0.64 -23.37
C MET A 67 3.60 0.02 -24.13
N ASP A 68 3.32 0.52 -25.34
CA ASP A 68 4.26 1.26 -26.18
C ASP A 68 3.71 2.66 -26.47
N TRP A 69 4.33 3.67 -25.89
CA TRP A 69 3.94 5.07 -26.07
C TRP A 69 4.36 5.66 -27.42
N GLN A 70 5.38 5.09 -28.07
CA GLN A 70 5.79 5.53 -29.42
C GLN A 70 4.97 4.86 -30.51
N GLY A 71 4.42 3.67 -30.23
CA GLY A 71 3.54 2.94 -31.14
C GLY A 71 4.28 2.34 -32.34
N HIS A 72 5.57 2.06 -32.20
CA HIS A 72 6.41 1.55 -33.28
C HIS A 72 6.60 0.02 -33.24
N SER A 73 6.17 -0.63 -32.15
CA SER A 73 6.24 -2.09 -31.98
C SER A 73 4.91 -2.79 -32.33
N ASP A 74 4.94 -4.11 -32.36
CA ASP A 74 3.74 -4.97 -32.39
C ASP A 74 2.87 -4.86 -31.12
N GLU A 75 3.38 -4.17 -30.09
CA GLU A 75 2.68 -3.87 -28.84
C GLU A 75 1.96 -2.51 -28.84
N ALA A 76 1.97 -1.77 -29.96
CA ALA A 76 1.41 -0.40 -30.06
C ALA A 76 -0.04 -0.25 -29.58
N ASN A 77 -0.86 -1.30 -29.75
CA ASN A 77 -2.27 -1.31 -29.32
C ASN A 77 -2.50 -2.04 -27.99
N LYS A 78 -1.43 -2.52 -27.34
CA LYS A 78 -1.54 -3.21 -26.06
C LYS A 78 -1.43 -2.21 -24.91
N THR A 79 -2.04 -2.58 -23.79
CA THR A 79 -2.08 -1.75 -22.59
C THR A 79 -1.57 -2.55 -21.39
N VAL A 80 -1.07 -1.82 -20.42
CA VAL A 80 -0.75 -2.36 -19.09
C VAL A 80 -1.51 -1.59 -18.03
N GLU A 81 -1.71 -2.23 -16.89
CA GLU A 81 -2.54 -1.69 -15.81
C GLU A 81 -1.66 -1.38 -14.61
N LEU A 82 -1.62 -0.10 -14.24
CA LEU A 82 -0.92 0.37 -13.07
C LEU A 82 -1.89 0.40 -11.89
N ALA A 83 -1.58 -0.36 -10.84
CA ALA A 83 -2.28 -0.23 -9.56
C ALA A 83 -1.77 1.02 -8.84
N VAL A 84 -2.69 1.84 -8.35
CA VAL A 84 -2.40 3.08 -7.61
C VAL A 84 -3.17 3.06 -6.30
N VAL A 85 -2.51 3.50 -5.22
CA VAL A 85 -3.13 3.74 -3.90
C VAL A 85 -2.73 5.12 -3.44
N LYS A 86 -3.61 5.80 -2.72
CA LYS A 86 -3.31 7.05 -2.03
C LYS A 86 -3.95 7.10 -0.64
N VAL A 87 -3.37 7.92 0.22
CA VAL A 87 -4.04 8.53 1.37
C VAL A 87 -4.49 9.92 0.96
N GLU A 88 -5.77 10.23 1.10
CA GLU A 88 -6.28 11.55 0.75
C GLU A 88 -5.77 12.63 1.70
N ALA A 89 -5.63 13.85 1.20
CA ALA A 89 -5.44 15.04 2.00
C ALA A 89 -6.54 15.16 3.07
N THR A 90 -6.27 15.91 4.14
CA THR A 90 -7.24 16.13 5.21
C THR A 90 -8.31 17.17 4.85
N VAL A 91 -8.22 17.76 3.66
CA VAL A 91 -9.17 18.73 3.09
C VAL A 91 -9.61 18.25 1.72
N PRO A 92 -10.82 18.58 1.24
CA PRO A 92 -11.28 18.18 -0.07
C PRO A 92 -10.46 18.87 -1.19
N VAL A 93 -10.41 18.24 -2.37
CA VAL A 93 -9.68 18.78 -3.54
C VAL A 93 -10.16 20.16 -4.03
N THR A 94 -11.37 20.57 -3.62
CA THR A 94 -11.95 21.89 -3.92
C THR A 94 -11.52 22.96 -2.92
N ASP A 95 -10.88 22.59 -1.82
CA ASP A 95 -10.41 23.52 -0.80
C ASP A 95 -9.17 24.29 -1.31
N PRO A 96 -9.09 25.63 -1.13
CA PRO A 96 -7.90 26.41 -1.47
C PRO A 96 -6.61 25.95 -0.77
N ALA A 97 -6.74 25.26 0.37
CA ALA A 97 -5.64 24.66 1.11
C ALA A 97 -5.17 23.31 0.52
N TYR A 98 -5.86 22.74 -0.47
CA TYR A 98 -5.38 21.54 -1.16
C TYR A 98 -4.12 21.85 -1.97
N GLY A 99 -3.02 21.15 -1.63
CA GLY A 99 -1.68 21.35 -2.19
C GLY A 99 -1.37 20.44 -3.39
N GLY A 100 -2.25 19.49 -3.71
CA GLY A 100 -2.02 18.50 -4.77
C GLY A 100 -1.52 17.15 -4.25
N ALA A 101 -1.07 16.31 -5.18
CA ALA A 101 -0.60 14.96 -4.90
C ALA A 101 0.93 14.87 -4.90
N VAL A 102 1.47 14.10 -3.95
CA VAL A 102 2.90 13.80 -3.82
C VAL A 102 3.12 12.33 -4.15
N VAL A 103 3.75 12.06 -5.29
CA VAL A 103 3.95 10.68 -5.77
C VAL A 103 5.19 10.06 -5.15
N LEU A 104 5.02 8.90 -4.51
CA LEU A 104 6.13 8.15 -3.92
C LEU A 104 6.59 7.00 -4.83
N ASN A 105 7.90 6.83 -4.95
CA ASN A 105 8.53 5.68 -5.60
C ASN A 105 9.58 5.09 -4.64
N PRO A 106 9.46 3.83 -4.20
CA PRO A 106 10.38 3.22 -3.25
C PRO A 106 11.80 3.02 -3.81
N GLY A 107 11.99 3.21 -5.12
CA GLY A 107 13.28 3.03 -5.79
C GLY A 107 13.58 1.56 -6.09
N GLY A 108 14.87 1.21 -6.17
CA GLY A 108 15.31 -0.10 -6.63
C GLY A 108 15.09 -0.25 -8.13
N PRO A 109 14.69 -1.43 -8.57
CA PRO A 109 13.36 -1.62 -9.15
C PRO A 109 12.69 -2.87 -8.58
N GLY A 110 11.40 -3.08 -8.85
CA GLY A 110 10.65 -4.24 -8.35
C GLY A 110 10.10 -4.09 -6.92
N GLY A 111 10.46 -3.03 -6.21
CA GLY A 111 9.80 -2.64 -4.96
C GLY A 111 8.36 -2.17 -5.20
N SER A 112 7.43 -2.55 -4.33
CA SER A 112 6.02 -2.15 -4.44
C SER A 112 5.77 -0.76 -3.87
N GLY A 113 5.42 0.21 -4.72
CA GLY A 113 4.96 1.54 -4.29
C GLY A 113 3.69 1.49 -3.45
N ILE A 114 2.75 0.61 -3.81
CA ILE A 114 1.55 0.32 -2.99
C ILE A 114 1.97 -0.06 -1.56
N GLY A 115 2.92 -0.99 -1.42
CA GLY A 115 3.41 -1.43 -0.11
C GLY A 115 4.08 -0.30 0.68
N GLN A 116 4.76 0.64 0.02
CA GLN A 116 5.35 1.81 0.67
C GLN A 116 4.27 2.74 1.23
N VAL A 117 3.25 3.08 0.44
CA VAL A 117 2.16 3.97 0.86
C VAL A 117 1.31 3.31 1.96
N LEU A 118 1.02 2.01 1.87
CA LEU A 118 0.27 1.31 2.92
C LEU A 118 1.01 1.30 4.27
N ARG A 119 2.35 1.22 4.26
CA ARG A 119 3.15 1.22 5.50
C ARG A 119 3.42 2.61 6.07
N GLY A 120 3.60 3.61 5.21
CA GLY A 120 4.12 4.92 5.63
C GLY A 120 3.42 6.15 5.05
N GLY A 121 2.47 6.00 4.14
CA GLY A 121 1.80 7.10 3.44
C GLY A 121 1.11 8.08 4.40
N LYS A 122 0.48 7.58 5.47
CA LYS A 122 -0.11 8.42 6.51
C LYS A 122 0.93 9.27 7.24
N ASN A 123 2.10 8.71 7.54
CA ASN A 123 3.19 9.43 8.19
C ASN A 123 3.75 10.52 7.27
N VAL A 124 3.94 10.20 5.99
CA VAL A 124 4.37 11.18 4.99
C VAL A 124 3.34 12.30 4.86
N ARG A 125 2.03 11.99 4.85
CA ARG A 125 0.95 12.99 4.81
C ARG A 125 1.04 13.94 5.99
N THR A 126 1.24 13.41 7.20
CA THR A 126 1.39 14.20 8.42
C THR A 126 2.61 15.11 8.39
N LEU A 127 3.72 14.69 7.78
CA LEU A 127 4.94 15.49 7.71
C LEU A 127 4.85 16.62 6.66
N LEU A 128 4.19 16.36 5.54
CA LEU A 128 4.10 17.31 4.43
C LEU A 128 2.92 18.28 4.57
N SER A 129 1.85 17.85 5.23
CA SER A 129 0.64 18.66 5.36
C SER A 129 0.74 19.62 6.54
N ALA A 130 0.07 20.76 6.41
CA ALA A 130 0.01 21.74 7.46
C ALA A 130 -0.65 21.17 8.73
N GLY A 131 -0.08 21.52 9.88
CA GLY A 131 -0.59 21.11 11.19
C GLY A 131 -1.90 21.82 11.53
N PRO A 132 -2.64 21.33 12.54
CA PRO A 132 -3.93 21.90 12.94
C PRO A 132 -3.87 23.36 13.40
N GLU A 133 -2.67 23.87 13.71
CA GLU A 133 -2.45 25.26 14.16
C GLU A 133 -2.08 26.23 13.03
N SER A 134 -2.01 25.80 11.77
CA SER A 134 -1.76 26.68 10.63
C SER A 134 -3.01 27.50 10.26
N GLY A 135 -3.47 28.34 11.19
CA GLY A 135 -4.73 29.07 11.11
C GLY A 135 -4.74 30.28 10.17
N ASN A 136 -3.62 30.61 9.53
CA ASN A 136 -3.49 31.76 8.62
C ASN A 136 -3.83 31.45 7.15
N GLY A 137 -4.32 30.24 6.83
CA GLY A 137 -4.82 29.88 5.50
C GLY A 137 -3.73 29.63 4.44
N GLU A 138 -2.45 29.73 4.81
CA GLU A 138 -1.31 29.42 3.93
C GLU A 138 -0.96 27.92 3.94
N GLY A 139 -1.38 27.20 4.99
CA GLY A 139 -1.12 25.78 5.15
C GLY A 139 -1.69 24.95 3.98
N LYS A 140 -0.85 24.06 3.43
CA LYS A 140 -1.24 23.14 2.37
C LYS A 140 -1.37 21.71 2.87
N HIS A 141 -2.31 20.97 2.29
CA HIS A 141 -2.56 19.56 2.61
C HIS A 141 -2.47 18.72 1.34
N PHE A 142 -1.84 17.56 1.42
CA PHE A 142 -1.44 16.79 0.24
C PHE A 142 -2.01 15.37 0.24
N ASP A 143 -2.38 14.90 -0.95
CA ASP A 143 -2.56 13.47 -1.22
C ASP A 143 -1.18 12.79 -1.29
N ILE A 144 -1.05 11.59 -0.71
CA ILE A 144 0.19 10.79 -0.75
C ILE A 144 -0.07 9.42 -1.39
#